data_AF-E8N7I6-F1
#
_entry.id   AF-E8N7I6-F1
#
_cell.length_a   1.000
_cell.length_b   1.000
_cell.length_c   1.000
_cell.angle_alpha   90.00
_cell.angle_beta   90.00
_cell.angle_gamma   90.00
#
_symmetry.space_group_name_H-M   'P 1'
#
loop_
_entity.id
_entity.type
_entity.pdbx_description
1 polymer ?
#
loop_
_entity_poly.entity_id
_entity_poly.type
_entity_poly.pdbx_seq_one_letter_code
_entity_poly.pdbx_strand_id
1 'polypeptide(L)'
;MTNLDEDLRAADPAHHLEGSRAETIAARTWDHMRAMAPPSRPRRRRLVLPLTLAVIALSTGAALAAPIWLGVGEDATRVDPDAQIPITYTTLSGVKVDCVWAVRVGEDQRSAADDRVARALAQTDWEGIGQEIYDYAIANPRGPQPGEVWTNDTPEVRDALAFRIAVTPIIERRLPAEIRALEPGWASTSTCTGPFR
;
A
#
# COMPACT_ATOMS: atom_id res chain seq x y z
N MET A 1 -34.35 -12.69 15.04
CA MET A 1 -34.01 -11.26 14.91
C MET A 1 -32.51 -11.18 15.06
N THR A 2 -31.78 -11.30 13.96
CA THR A 2 -30.32 -11.19 13.92
C THR A 2 -29.94 -9.73 14.15
N ASN A 3 -28.94 -9.52 14.99
CA ASN A 3 -28.52 -8.22 15.46
C ASN A 3 -27.65 -7.58 14.38
N LEU A 4 -28.12 -6.50 13.75
CA LEU A 4 -27.47 -5.84 12.62
C LEU A 4 -26.00 -5.45 12.94
N ASP A 5 -25.70 -5.16 14.21
CA ASP A 5 -24.35 -4.87 14.70
C ASP A 5 -23.39 -6.06 14.63
N GLU A 6 -23.93 -7.29 14.71
CA GLU A 6 -23.15 -8.52 14.64
C GLU A 6 -22.81 -8.86 13.17
N ASP A 7 -23.76 -8.63 12.27
CA ASP A 7 -23.54 -8.76 10.82
C ASP A 7 -22.56 -7.68 10.29
N LEU A 8 -22.63 -6.45 10.83
CA LEU A 8 -21.69 -5.38 10.47
C LEU A 8 -20.27 -5.62 11.01
N ARG A 9 -20.13 -6.22 12.20
CA ARG A 9 -18.82 -6.64 12.73
C ARG A 9 -18.24 -7.83 11.98
N ALA A 10 -19.06 -8.80 11.58
CA ALA A 10 -18.61 -9.95 10.79
C ALA A 10 -18.17 -9.55 9.38
N ALA A 11 -18.78 -8.49 8.83
CA ALA A 11 -18.43 -7.91 7.54
C ALA A 11 -17.22 -6.94 7.62
N ASP A 12 -16.72 -6.62 8.81
CA ASP A 12 -15.54 -5.77 8.99
C ASP A 12 -14.27 -6.61 8.72
N PRO A 13 -13.53 -6.35 7.62
CA PRO A 13 -12.32 -7.08 7.27
C PRO A 13 -11.15 -6.80 8.23
N ALA A 14 -11.32 -5.88 9.19
CA ALA A 14 -10.35 -5.63 10.26
C ALA A 14 -10.74 -6.26 11.61
N HIS A 15 -11.82 -7.04 11.70
CA HIS A 15 -12.27 -7.60 12.99
C HIS A 15 -11.22 -8.51 13.68
N HIS A 16 -10.30 -9.07 12.91
CA HIS A 16 -9.19 -9.92 13.37
C HIS A 16 -7.89 -9.13 13.63
N LEU A 17 -7.86 -7.84 13.26
CA LEU A 17 -6.80 -6.91 13.60
C LEU A 17 -7.24 -6.17 14.86
N GLU A 18 -6.93 -6.72 16.03
CA GLU A 18 -7.22 -6.06 17.32
C GLU A 18 -6.81 -4.58 17.30
N GLY A 19 -7.67 -3.72 17.86
CA GLY A 19 -7.76 -2.28 17.59
C GLY A 19 -6.44 -1.51 17.61
N SER A 20 -5.45 -1.91 18.40
CA SER A 20 -4.15 -1.22 18.44
C SER A 20 -3.33 -1.37 17.16
N ARG A 21 -3.37 -2.52 16.46
CA ARG A 21 -2.60 -2.76 15.23
C ARG A 21 -3.26 -2.08 14.04
N ALA A 22 -4.58 -2.17 13.90
CA ALA A 22 -5.33 -1.50 12.84
C ALA A 22 -5.23 0.03 12.95
N GLU A 23 -5.37 0.57 14.16
CA GLU A 23 -5.19 2.00 14.43
C GLU A 23 -3.77 2.47 14.15
N THR A 24 -2.74 1.68 14.52
CA THR A 24 -1.34 2.04 14.24
C THR A 24 -1.05 2.06 12.75
N ILE A 25 -1.56 1.08 12.00
CA ILE A 25 -1.41 1.02 10.54
C ILE A 25 -2.16 2.19 9.89
N ALA A 26 -3.40 2.48 10.31
CA ALA A 26 -4.17 3.61 9.82
C ALA A 26 -3.49 4.95 10.12
N ALA A 27 -2.97 5.15 11.34
CA ALA A 27 -2.28 6.36 11.75
C ALA A 27 -0.98 6.59 10.96
N ARG A 28 -0.14 5.56 10.82
CA ARG A 28 1.10 5.65 10.02
C ARG A 28 0.81 5.91 8.54
N THR A 29 -0.24 5.29 8.02
CA THR A 29 -0.69 5.49 6.64
C THR A 29 -1.20 6.92 6.43
N TRP A 30 -1.90 7.47 7.42
CA TRP A 30 -2.41 8.85 7.40
C TRP A 30 -1.31 9.91 7.46
N ASP A 31 -0.31 9.73 8.33
CA ASP A 31 0.84 10.66 8.40
C ASP A 31 1.68 10.63 7.12
N HIS A 32 1.83 9.45 6.50
CA HIS A 32 2.48 9.34 5.20
C HIS A 32 1.69 10.05 4.09
N MET A 33 0.35 10.01 4.12
CA MET A 33 -0.50 10.76 3.18
C MET A 33 -0.37 12.27 3.34
N ARG A 34 -0.25 12.80 4.56
CA ARG A 34 0.01 14.23 4.77
C ARG A 34 1.34 14.67 4.20
N ALA A 35 2.38 13.84 4.34
CA ALA A 35 3.71 14.15 3.80
C ALA A 35 3.74 14.16 2.26
N MET A 36 2.84 13.43 1.60
CA MET A 36 2.73 13.37 0.14
C MET A 36 1.73 14.38 -0.46
N ALA A 37 1.03 15.18 0.36
CA ALA A 37 0.15 16.22 -0.15
C ALA A 37 0.97 17.29 -0.89
N PRO A 38 0.70 17.57 -2.18
CA PRO A 38 1.47 18.55 -2.92
C PRO A 38 1.26 19.95 -2.30
N PRO A 39 2.30 20.80 -2.21
CA PRO A 39 2.14 22.16 -1.70
C PRO A 39 1.14 22.90 -2.58
N SER A 40 0.06 23.39 -1.98
CA SER A 40 -0.99 24.16 -2.68
C SER A 40 -0.41 25.47 -3.21
N ARG A 41 0.09 25.46 -4.45
CA ARG A 41 0.51 26.68 -5.16
C ARG A 41 -0.68 27.28 -5.92
N PRO A 42 -0.87 28.61 -5.89
CA PRO A 42 -2.01 29.25 -6.52
C PRO A 42 -1.97 29.14 -8.06
N ARG A 43 -3.12 28.75 -8.61
CA ARG A 43 -3.36 28.36 -10.01
C ARG A 43 -3.42 29.59 -10.93
N ARG A 44 -2.36 29.87 -11.71
CA ARG A 44 -2.47 30.77 -12.88
C ARG A 44 -2.96 29.98 -14.10
N ARG A 45 -4.17 30.30 -14.57
CA ARG A 45 -4.78 29.74 -15.79
C ARG A 45 -3.95 30.10 -17.03
N ARG A 46 -3.50 29.10 -17.78
CA ARG A 46 -3.18 29.23 -19.21
C ARG A 46 -3.80 28.03 -19.94
N LEU A 47 -4.61 28.34 -20.95
CA LEU A 47 -5.20 27.40 -21.91
C LEU A 47 -4.08 26.69 -22.69
N VAL A 48 -4.16 25.36 -22.85
CA VAL A 48 -3.44 24.62 -23.90
C VAL A 48 -4.33 23.47 -24.41
N LEU A 49 -4.37 23.34 -25.74
CA LEU A 49 -5.12 22.39 -26.59
C LEU A 49 -4.88 20.90 -26.26
N PRO A 50 -5.81 19.98 -26.61
CA PRO A 50 -5.67 18.56 -26.33
C PRO A 50 -4.82 17.87 -27.40
N LEU A 51 -3.69 17.29 -27.00
CA LEU A 51 -2.90 16.38 -27.83
C LEU A 51 -3.15 14.96 -27.33
N THR A 52 -3.87 14.18 -28.13
CA THR A 52 -4.06 12.74 -27.94
C THR A 52 -2.73 12.02 -28.14
N LEU A 53 -2.18 11.42 -27.09
CA LEU A 53 -1.02 10.53 -27.17
C LEU A 53 -1.43 9.12 -26.75
N ALA A 54 -1.47 8.23 -27.75
CA ALA A 54 -1.47 6.80 -27.54
C ALA A 54 -0.12 6.39 -26.95
N VAL A 55 -0.13 5.80 -25.76
CA VAL A 55 1.07 5.24 -25.12
C VAL A 55 1.06 3.73 -25.35
N ILE A 56 1.83 3.28 -26.34
CA ILE A 56 2.28 1.91 -26.43
C ILE A 56 3.43 1.78 -25.43
N ALA A 57 3.15 1.25 -24.23
CA ALA A 57 4.18 0.92 -23.26
C ALA A 57 4.83 -0.42 -23.68
N LEU A 58 5.99 -0.31 -24.32
CA LEU A 58 6.92 -1.43 -24.52
C LEU A 58 7.41 -1.89 -23.15
N SER A 59 7.14 -3.16 -22.85
CA SER A 59 7.61 -3.89 -21.68
C SER A 59 9.13 -4.04 -21.73
N THR A 60 9.82 -3.18 -21.03
CA THR A 60 11.20 -3.43 -20.58
C THR A 60 11.23 -3.14 -19.09
N GLY A 61 11.41 -4.19 -18.31
CA GLY A 61 11.54 -4.19 -16.85
C GLY A 61 12.77 -3.40 -16.37
N ALA A 62 12.74 -2.09 -16.56
CA ALA A 62 13.54 -1.18 -15.77
C ALA A 62 12.77 -0.92 -14.48
N ALA A 63 12.96 -1.80 -13.49
CA ALA A 63 12.75 -1.43 -12.11
C ALA A 63 13.64 -0.22 -11.85
N LEU A 64 13.08 0.99 -11.98
CA LEU A 64 13.73 2.20 -11.53
C LEU A 64 13.95 1.99 -10.04
N ALA A 65 15.20 1.72 -9.65
CA ALA A 65 15.65 1.73 -8.27
C ALA A 65 15.52 3.17 -7.76
N ALA A 66 14.27 3.58 -7.52
CA ALA A 66 13.98 4.81 -6.83
C ALA A 66 14.61 4.65 -5.44
N PRO A 67 15.46 5.59 -5.00
CA PRO A 67 15.94 5.58 -3.63
C PRO A 67 14.73 5.80 -2.73
N ILE A 68 14.33 4.74 -2.07
CA ILE A 68 13.13 4.74 -1.26
C ILE A 68 13.53 5.15 0.16
N TRP A 69 12.92 6.25 0.63
CA TRP A 69 13.16 6.77 1.98
C TRP A 69 12.34 5.98 2.99
N LEU A 70 13.02 5.16 3.79
CA LEU A 70 12.46 4.45 4.92
C LEU A 70 13.13 4.99 6.18
N GLY A 71 12.47 5.91 6.88
CA GLY A 71 12.97 6.50 8.11
C GLY A 71 11.93 6.39 9.23
N VAL A 72 12.37 6.06 10.43
CA VAL A 72 11.58 6.14 11.67
C VAL A 72 12.17 7.30 12.49
N GLY A 73 11.41 8.39 12.67
CA GLY A 73 11.82 9.55 13.49
C GLY A 73 12.50 10.70 12.74
N GLU A 74 12.97 11.71 13.50
CA GLU A 74 13.65 12.93 13.00
C GLU A 74 15.00 12.63 12.31
N ASP A 75 15.56 11.44 12.53
CA ASP A 75 16.77 10.93 11.89
C ASP A 75 16.42 9.94 10.77
N ALA A 76 15.67 10.41 9.76
CA ALA A 76 15.30 9.61 8.59
C ALA A 76 16.56 9.18 7.81
N THR A 77 17.12 8.04 8.21
CA THR A 77 18.33 7.48 7.64
C THR A 77 17.96 6.70 6.38
N ARG A 78 18.75 6.87 5.32
CA ARG A 78 18.54 6.13 4.08
C ARG A 78 18.95 4.66 4.29
N VAL A 79 17.97 3.77 4.30
CA VAL A 79 18.20 2.31 4.34
C VAL A 79 17.78 1.67 3.03
N ASP A 80 18.51 0.62 2.62
CA ASP A 80 18.13 -0.18 1.46
C ASP A 80 16.97 -1.12 1.83
N PRO A 81 15.95 -1.24 0.96
CA PRO A 81 14.84 -2.15 1.21
C PRO A 81 15.30 -3.61 1.09
N ASP A 82 14.68 -4.48 1.88
CA ASP A 82 14.89 -5.93 1.83
C ASP A 82 14.24 -6.56 0.60
N ALA A 83 13.12 -5.99 0.15
CA ALA A 83 12.47 -6.35 -1.09
C ALA A 83 11.86 -5.13 -1.77
N GLN A 84 11.93 -5.15 -3.10
CA GLN A 84 11.20 -4.25 -3.98
C GLN A 84 10.19 -5.09 -4.75
N ILE A 85 8.92 -4.96 -4.38
CA ILE A 85 7.83 -5.77 -4.90
C ILE A 85 7.23 -5.02 -6.09
N PRO A 86 7.30 -5.57 -7.32
CA PRO A 86 6.68 -4.96 -8.47
C PRO A 86 5.16 -5.05 -8.34
N ILE A 87 4.48 -3.92 -8.46
CA ILE A 87 3.03 -3.79 -8.40
C ILE A 87 2.55 -3.41 -9.79
N THR A 88 2.02 -4.40 -10.52
CA THR A 88 1.40 -4.19 -11.82
C THR A 88 -0.05 -4.64 -11.78
N TYR A 89 -0.97 -3.79 -12.21
CA TYR A 89 -2.38 -4.13 -12.33
C TYR A 89 -3.05 -3.36 -13.47
N THR A 90 -4.19 -3.89 -13.93
CA THR A 90 -5.08 -3.21 -14.86
C THR A 90 -6.38 -2.88 -14.13
N THR A 91 -6.73 -1.60 -14.13
CA THR A 91 -7.99 -1.11 -13.58
C THR A 91 -9.20 -1.62 -14.37
N LEU A 92 -10.40 -1.51 -13.79
CA LEU A 92 -11.66 -1.82 -14.46
C LEU A 92 -11.89 -0.96 -15.72
N SER A 93 -11.32 0.24 -15.73
CA SER A 93 -11.35 1.14 -16.90
C SER A 93 -10.32 0.80 -17.98
N GLY A 94 -9.47 -0.21 -17.76
CA GLY A 94 -8.44 -0.64 -18.70
C GLY A 94 -7.11 0.11 -18.59
N VAL A 95 -6.96 1.02 -17.63
CA VAL A 95 -5.68 1.71 -17.36
C VAL A 95 -4.72 0.75 -16.66
N LYS A 96 -3.52 0.60 -17.22
CA LYS A 96 -2.43 -0.15 -16.60
C LYS A 96 -1.66 0.74 -15.64
N VAL A 97 -1.37 0.19 -14.46
CA VAL A 97 -0.53 0.81 -13.44
C VAL A 97 0.69 -0.07 -13.21
N ASP A 98 1.85 0.56 -13.11
CA ASP A 98 3.14 -0.06 -12.79
C ASP A 98 3.84 0.81 -11.75
N CYS A 99 4.14 0.23 -10.59
CA CYS A 99 4.81 0.88 -9.48
C CYS A 99 5.55 -0.13 -8.61
N VAL A 100 6.24 0.35 -7.58
CA VAL A 100 7.04 -0.47 -6.66
C VAL A 100 6.54 -0.26 -5.24
N TRP A 101 6.45 -1.36 -4.49
CA TRP A 101 6.26 -1.37 -3.05
C TRP A 101 7.53 -1.90 -2.39
N ALA A 102 8.18 -1.07 -1.58
CA ALA A 102 9.41 -1.46 -0.91
C ALA A 102 9.16 -1.74 0.56
N VAL A 103 9.83 -2.78 1.05
CA VAL A 103 9.67 -3.28 2.40
C VAL A 103 11.04 -3.46 3.05
N ARG A 104 11.12 -3.11 4.33
CA ARG A 104 12.28 -3.31 5.20
C ARG A 104 11.80 -3.98 6.50
N VAL A 105 12.47 -5.04 6.91
CA VAL A 105 12.10 -5.85 8.08
C VAL A 105 12.97 -5.51 9.30
N GLY A 106 12.33 -5.28 10.44
CA GLY A 106 13.01 -4.93 11.68
C GLY A 106 13.63 -3.52 11.64
N GLU A 107 14.36 -3.21 12.70
CA GLU A 107 15.04 -1.93 12.88
C GLU A 107 16.52 -2.03 12.45
N ASP A 108 17.35 -1.08 12.88
CA ASP A 108 18.78 -1.02 12.55
C ASP A 108 19.55 -2.27 13.05
N GLN A 109 19.19 -2.80 14.22
CA GLN A 109 19.70 -4.08 14.70
C GLN A 109 18.68 -5.19 14.41
N ARG A 110 18.93 -5.94 13.35
CA ARG A 110 18.07 -7.09 12.96
C ARG A 110 18.33 -8.30 13.86
N SER A 111 17.25 -8.96 14.23
CA SER A 111 17.31 -10.30 14.81
C SER A 111 17.52 -11.37 13.71
N ALA A 112 17.88 -12.59 14.13
CA ALA A 112 17.93 -13.73 13.21
C ALA A 112 16.56 -14.06 12.58
N ALA A 113 15.46 -13.69 13.25
CA ALA A 113 14.11 -13.86 12.72
C ALA A 113 13.85 -12.85 11.59
N ASP A 114 14.21 -11.59 11.79
CA ASP A 114 14.07 -10.52 10.79
C ASP A 114 14.85 -10.87 9.52
N ASP A 115 16.07 -11.38 9.67
CA ASP A 115 16.89 -11.84 8.55
C ASP A 115 16.26 -12.98 7.75
N ARG A 116 15.53 -13.89 8.41
CA ARG A 116 14.81 -14.96 7.69
C ARG A 116 13.65 -14.40 6.89
N VAL A 117 12.90 -13.46 7.46
CA VAL A 117 11.77 -12.82 6.77
C VAL A 117 12.27 -11.98 5.60
N ALA A 118 13.32 -11.18 5.79
CA ALA A 118 13.95 -10.38 4.75
C ALA A 118 14.39 -11.26 3.55
N ARG A 119 15.03 -12.41 3.83
CA ARG A 119 15.39 -13.38 2.78
C ARG A 119 14.17 -13.96 2.09
N ALA A 120 13.13 -14.33 2.84
CA ALA A 120 11.91 -14.86 2.27
C ALA A 120 11.24 -13.84 1.32
N LEU A 121 11.15 -12.57 1.73
CA LEU A 121 10.63 -11.49 0.88
C LEU A 121 11.43 -11.33 -0.41
N ALA A 122 12.76 -11.33 -0.32
CA ALA A 122 13.64 -11.17 -1.47
C ALA A 122 13.57 -12.34 -2.48
N GLN A 123 13.23 -13.53 -2.00
CA GLN A 123 13.17 -14.77 -2.81
C GLN A 123 11.76 -15.12 -3.27
N THR A 124 10.74 -14.43 -2.77
CA THR A 124 9.35 -14.69 -3.13
C THR A 124 9.09 -14.23 -4.57
N ASP A 125 8.37 -15.05 -5.31
CA ASP A 125 7.83 -14.67 -6.60
C ASP A 125 6.59 -13.79 -6.42
N TRP A 126 6.70 -12.57 -6.93
CA TRP A 126 5.68 -11.52 -6.83
C TRP A 126 4.82 -11.39 -8.08
N GLU A 127 4.96 -12.31 -9.05
CA GLU A 127 4.12 -12.29 -10.25
C GLU A 127 2.62 -12.25 -9.88
N GLY A 128 1.89 -11.34 -10.50
CA GLY A 128 0.44 -11.17 -10.30
C GLY A 128 0.01 -10.49 -9.00
N ILE A 129 0.93 -10.23 -8.05
CA ILE A 129 0.58 -9.68 -6.73
C ILE A 129 -0.15 -8.33 -6.84
N GLY A 130 0.24 -7.49 -7.81
CA GLY A 130 -0.39 -6.19 -8.01
C GLY A 130 -1.86 -6.29 -8.40
N GLN A 131 -2.22 -7.23 -9.27
CA GLN A 131 -3.61 -7.46 -9.66
C GLN A 131 -4.40 -8.06 -8.50
N GLU A 132 -3.82 -8.99 -7.74
CA GLU A 132 -4.47 -9.55 -6.55
C GLU A 132 -4.79 -8.47 -5.50
N ILE A 133 -3.84 -7.54 -5.27
CA ILE A 133 -4.03 -6.39 -4.38
C ILE A 133 -5.15 -5.48 -4.89
N TYR A 134 -5.14 -5.16 -6.18
CA TYR A 134 -6.18 -4.34 -6.80
C TYR A 134 -7.57 -5.00 -6.67
N ASP A 135 -7.70 -6.27 -7.05
CA ASP A 135 -8.98 -6.99 -7.04
C ASP A 135 -9.53 -7.09 -5.61
N TYR A 136 -8.66 -7.38 -4.64
CA TYR A 136 -9.05 -7.40 -3.23
C TYR A 136 -9.52 -6.02 -2.75
N ALA A 137 -8.81 -4.94 -3.10
CA ALA A 137 -9.18 -3.58 -2.71
C ALA A 137 -10.54 -3.16 -3.29
N ILE A 138 -10.83 -3.53 -4.54
CA ILE A 138 -12.14 -3.28 -5.18
C ILE A 138 -13.25 -4.08 -4.50
N ALA A 139 -12.98 -5.34 -4.15
CA ALA A 139 -13.94 -6.19 -3.45
C ALA A 139 -14.18 -5.77 -1.98
N ASN A 140 -13.22 -5.05 -1.38
CA ASN A 140 -13.24 -4.64 0.02
C ASN A 140 -13.06 -3.12 0.15
N PRO A 141 -14.03 -2.31 -0.32
CA PRO A 141 -13.92 -0.85 -0.25
C PRO A 141 -13.86 -0.38 1.20
N ARG A 142 -13.04 0.65 1.47
CA ARG A 142 -12.92 1.28 2.79
C ARG A 142 -13.59 2.65 2.79
N GLY A 143 -14.32 2.96 3.86
CA GLY A 143 -14.87 4.29 4.13
C GLY A 143 -14.79 4.62 5.64
N PRO A 144 -15.27 5.77 6.08
CA PRO A 144 -15.29 6.09 7.52
C PRO A 144 -16.10 5.05 8.30
N GLN A 145 -15.55 4.52 9.41
CA GLN A 145 -16.32 3.70 10.35
C GLN A 145 -17.27 4.57 11.18
N PRO A 146 -18.29 3.99 11.85
CA PRO A 146 -19.09 4.71 12.83
C PRO A 146 -18.20 5.41 13.87
N GLY A 147 -18.31 6.74 13.95
CA GLY A 147 -17.51 7.58 14.86
C GLY A 147 -16.19 8.10 14.29
N GLU A 148 -15.73 7.62 13.14
CA GLU A 148 -14.61 8.24 12.41
C GLU A 148 -15.09 9.45 11.60
N VAL A 149 -14.37 10.56 11.72
CA VAL A 149 -14.57 11.74 10.86
C VAL A 149 -13.35 11.90 9.97
N TRP A 150 -13.54 11.65 8.67
CA TRP A 150 -12.50 11.87 7.68
C TRP A 150 -12.66 13.28 7.09
N THR A 151 -11.61 14.10 7.17
CA THR A 151 -11.64 15.48 6.68
C THR A 151 -11.56 15.59 5.16
N ASN A 152 -11.13 14.53 4.46
CA ASN A 152 -11.02 14.48 3.01
C ASN A 152 -11.58 13.15 2.49
N ASP A 153 -12.89 13.00 2.57
CA ASP A 153 -13.60 11.77 2.21
C ASP A 153 -14.05 11.80 0.74
N THR A 154 -13.12 11.53 -0.18
CA THR A 154 -13.40 11.41 -1.61
C THR A 154 -13.28 9.96 -2.09
N PRO A 155 -13.93 9.58 -3.20
CA PRO A 155 -13.76 8.24 -3.79
C PRO A 155 -12.29 7.87 -4.00
N GLU A 156 -11.48 8.81 -4.48
CA GLU A 156 -10.04 8.58 -4.73
C GLU A 156 -9.27 8.29 -3.45
N VAL A 157 -9.60 8.95 -2.34
CA VAL A 157 -8.98 8.70 -1.03
C VAL A 157 -9.39 7.33 -0.49
N ARG A 158 -10.67 6.97 -0.63
CA ARG A 158 -11.19 5.66 -0.23
C ARG A 158 -10.52 4.53 -1.01
N ASP A 159 -10.46 4.65 -2.34
CA ASP A 159 -9.84 3.65 -3.21
C ASP A 159 -8.34 3.51 -2.92
N ALA A 160 -7.63 4.64 -2.74
CA ALA A 160 -6.22 4.61 -2.36
C ALA A 160 -5.98 3.98 -0.98
N LEU A 161 -6.86 4.22 -0.01
CA LEU A 161 -6.75 3.61 1.32
C LEU A 161 -7.06 2.11 1.25
N ALA A 162 -8.12 1.71 0.57
CA ALA A 162 -8.47 0.30 0.37
C ALA A 162 -7.30 -0.46 -0.27
N PHE A 163 -6.68 0.12 -1.31
CA PHE A 163 -5.49 -0.44 -1.93
C PHE A 163 -4.35 -0.61 -0.92
N ARG A 164 -3.98 0.44 -0.17
CA ARG A 164 -2.88 0.38 0.81
C ARG A 164 -3.11 -0.63 1.93
N ILE A 165 -4.34 -0.74 2.43
CA ILE A 165 -4.72 -1.73 3.45
C ILE A 165 -4.62 -3.15 2.89
N ALA A 166 -4.92 -3.36 1.61
CA ALA A 166 -4.83 -4.66 0.95
C ALA A 166 -3.39 -5.15 0.80
N VAL A 167 -2.40 -4.26 0.65
CA VAL A 167 -1.01 -4.63 0.33
C VAL A 167 -0.40 -5.59 1.34
N THR A 168 -0.34 -5.23 2.62
CA THR A 168 0.33 -6.03 3.66
C THR A 168 -0.25 -7.45 3.80
N PRO A 169 -1.57 -7.64 4.02
CA PRO A 169 -2.11 -8.99 4.20
C PRO A 169 -1.90 -9.85 2.94
N ILE A 170 -1.91 -9.28 1.75
CA ILE A 170 -1.70 -10.03 0.50
C ILE A 170 -0.23 -10.44 0.33
N ILE A 171 0.71 -9.52 0.61
CA ILE A 171 2.14 -9.83 0.67
C ILE A 171 2.39 -10.95 1.68
N GLU A 172 1.83 -10.83 2.88
CA GLU A 172 1.97 -11.82 3.94
C GLU A 172 1.51 -13.20 3.49
N ARG A 173 0.32 -13.30 2.87
CA ARG A 173 -0.24 -14.58 2.37
C ARG A 173 0.66 -15.29 1.37
N ARG A 174 1.50 -14.55 0.64
CA ARG A 174 2.46 -15.12 -0.31
C ARG A 174 3.68 -15.75 0.37
N LEU A 175 3.97 -15.37 1.61
CA LEU A 175 5.09 -15.92 2.37
C LEU A 175 4.76 -17.30 2.96
N PRO A 176 5.77 -18.17 3.13
CA PRO A 176 5.60 -19.46 3.82
C PRO A 176 5.00 -19.31 5.22
N ALA A 177 4.22 -20.29 5.67
CA ALA A 177 3.51 -20.23 6.95
C ALA A 177 4.44 -20.05 8.15
N GLU A 178 5.60 -20.70 8.11
CA GLU A 178 6.68 -20.60 9.08
C GLU A 178 7.30 -19.20 9.16
N ILE A 179 7.28 -18.45 8.05
CA ILE A 179 7.75 -17.05 8.01
C ILE A 179 6.68 -16.13 8.58
N ARG A 180 5.40 -16.34 8.22
CA ARG A 180 4.28 -15.56 8.76
C ARG A 180 4.16 -15.67 10.29
N ALA A 181 4.42 -16.85 10.84
CA ALA A 181 4.38 -17.09 12.28
C ALA A 181 5.44 -16.30 13.08
N LEU A 182 6.42 -15.69 12.43
CA LEU A 182 7.43 -14.84 13.07
C LEU A 182 6.91 -13.43 13.38
N GLU A 183 5.70 -13.08 12.92
CA GLU A 183 5.07 -11.76 13.11
C GLU A 183 6.03 -10.58 12.88
N PRO A 184 6.64 -10.48 11.68
CA PRO A 184 7.65 -9.47 11.44
C PRO A 184 7.09 -8.05 11.59
N GLY A 185 7.83 -7.22 12.32
CA GLY A 185 7.72 -5.78 12.17
C GLY A 185 8.37 -5.37 10.85
N TRP A 186 7.65 -4.65 10.00
CA TRP A 186 8.19 -4.10 8.77
C TRP A 186 7.75 -2.66 8.55
N ALA A 187 8.67 -1.88 7.97
CA ALA A 187 8.41 -0.57 7.42
C ALA A 187 8.28 -0.69 5.90
N SER A 188 7.38 0.10 5.31
CA SER A 188 7.17 0.10 3.88
C SER A 188 6.87 1.48 3.34
N THR A 189 7.10 1.66 2.05
CA THR A 189 6.72 2.85 1.29
C THR A 189 6.64 2.48 -0.18
N SER A 190 6.12 3.38 -1.01
CA SER A 190 5.72 3.04 -2.37
C SER A 190 5.78 4.20 -3.34
N THR A 191 6.00 3.86 -4.61
CA THR A 191 5.83 4.78 -5.74
C THR A 191 4.41 4.74 -6.35
N CYS A 192 3.50 3.94 -5.79
CA CYS A 192 2.15 3.77 -6.31
C CYS A 192 1.29 5.02 -6.06
N THR A 193 0.96 5.71 -7.16
CA THR A 193 0.12 6.92 -7.15
C THR A 193 -1.28 6.69 -7.75
N GLY A 194 -1.56 5.46 -8.20
CA GLY A 194 -2.82 5.08 -8.85
C GLY A 194 -2.78 5.26 -10.38
N PRO A 195 -3.94 5.26 -11.05
CA PRO A 195 -5.30 5.20 -10.48
C PRO A 195 -5.62 3.87 -9.79
N PHE A 196 -6.34 3.91 -8.67
CA PHE A 196 -6.71 2.73 -7.87
C PHE A 196 -8.10 2.16 -8.22
N ARG A 197 -8.68 2.59 -9.34
CA ARG A 197 -10.00 2.16 -9.80
C ARG A 197 -10.13 2.19 -11.32
#